data_AF-A0A5E6UUI1-F1
#
_entry.id   AF-A0A5E6UUI1-F1
#
_cell.length_a   1.000
_cell.length_b   1.000
_cell.length_c   1.000
_cell.angle_alpha   90.00
_cell.angle_beta   90.00
_cell.angle_gamma   90.00
#
_symmetry.space_group_name_H-M   'P 1'
#
loop_
_entity.id
_entity.type
_entity.pdbx_description
1 polymer ?
#
loop_
_entity_poly.entity_id
_entity_poly.type
_entity_poly.pdbx_seq_one_letter_code
_entity_poly.pdbx_strand_id
1 'polypeptide(L)'
;MKQANTASTPCDHIAHHPFRVRPDLSLLDALEHAAVYLNCAEALAHQAPSVARPDHSSSLRWASQQMLANARALVLASIASQHTAQTRGNV
;
A
#
# COMPACT_ATOMS: atom_id res chain seq x y z
N MET A 1 19.72 26.62 -29.12
CA MET A 1 19.72 25.97 -27.78
C MET A 1 18.91 24.69 -27.90
N LYS A 2 19.50 23.52 -27.64
CA LYS A 2 18.84 22.21 -27.83
C LYS A 2 17.87 21.97 -26.68
N GLN A 3 16.59 21.78 -27.02
CA GLN A 3 15.50 21.47 -26.11
C GLN A 3 15.69 20.02 -25.61
N ALA A 4 15.98 19.87 -24.32
CA ALA A 4 16.04 18.57 -23.68
C ALA A 4 14.61 18.02 -23.58
N ASN A 5 14.24 17.14 -24.50
CA ASN A 5 12.99 16.40 -24.44
C ASN A 5 13.17 15.30 -23.39
N THR A 6 12.84 15.59 -22.13
CA THR A 6 12.74 14.58 -21.08
C THR A 6 11.53 13.71 -21.41
N ALA A 7 11.75 12.71 -22.26
CA ALA A 7 10.78 11.65 -22.48
C ALA A 7 10.51 11.02 -21.11
N SER A 8 9.34 11.29 -20.55
CA SER A 8 8.85 10.59 -19.37
C SER A 8 8.81 9.12 -19.72
N THR A 9 9.72 8.33 -19.15
CA THR A 9 9.65 6.88 -19.23
C THR A 9 8.24 6.48 -18.78
N PRO A 10 7.50 5.66 -19.55
CA PRO A 10 6.22 5.15 -19.08
C PRO A 10 6.51 4.46 -17.75
N CYS A 11 5.96 4.96 -16.66
CA CYS A 11 5.95 4.22 -15.41
C CYS A 11 5.21 2.93 -15.71
N ASP A 12 5.97 1.86 -15.88
CA ASP A 12 5.50 0.50 -15.95
C ASP A 12 4.52 0.31 -14.80
N HIS A 13 3.22 0.39 -15.12
CA HIS A 13 2.12 0.03 -14.23
C HIS A 13 2.11 -1.49 -14.10
N ILE A 14 3.23 -2.06 -13.70
CA ILE A 14 3.22 -3.41 -13.25
C ILE A 14 2.53 -3.34 -11.90
N ALA A 15 1.32 -3.89 -11.85
CA ALA A 15 0.58 -4.15 -10.62
C ALA A 15 1.29 -5.23 -9.77
N HIS A 16 2.62 -5.17 -9.68
CA HIS A 16 3.34 -5.74 -8.57
C HIS A 16 2.90 -4.92 -7.37
N HIS A 17 1.93 -5.45 -6.61
CA HIS A 17 1.76 -5.01 -5.23
C HIS A 17 3.17 -5.00 -4.63
N PRO A 18 3.69 -3.83 -4.21
CA PRO A 18 5.08 -3.71 -3.76
C PRO A 18 5.39 -4.61 -2.55
N PHE A 19 4.34 -5.15 -1.95
CA PHE A 19 4.36 -5.96 -0.76
C PHE A 19 4.09 -7.41 -1.16
N ARG A 20 5.16 -8.21 -1.19
CA ARG A 20 5.04 -9.66 -1.07
C ARG A 20 4.53 -9.95 0.34
N VAL A 21 3.22 -10.16 0.48
CA VAL A 21 2.64 -10.65 1.73
C VAL A 21 3.17 -12.05 1.98
N ARG A 22 3.84 -12.27 3.12
CA ARG A 22 4.27 -13.60 3.53
C ARG A 22 3.03 -14.50 3.65
N PRO A 23 3.02 -15.68 3.00
CA PRO A 23 1.82 -16.54 2.95
C PRO A 23 1.43 -17.15 4.31
N ASP A 24 2.34 -17.10 5.28
CA ASP A 24 2.29 -17.70 6.61
C ASP A 24 2.10 -16.68 7.76
N LEU A 25 1.68 -15.47 7.44
CA LEU A 25 1.54 -14.40 8.43
C LEU A 25 0.21 -14.55 9.19
N SER A 26 0.26 -14.59 10.52
CA SER A 26 -0.94 -14.72 11.35
C SER A 26 -1.85 -13.50 11.19
N LEU A 27 -3.16 -13.65 11.43
CA LEU A 27 -4.09 -12.52 11.33
C LEU A 27 -3.75 -11.41 12.32
N LEU A 28 -3.22 -11.76 13.50
CA LEU A 28 -2.77 -10.77 14.47
C LEU A 28 -1.59 -9.96 13.92
N ASP A 29 -0.54 -10.63 13.44
CA ASP A 29 0.63 -9.96 12.85
C ASP A 29 0.24 -9.10 11.63
N ALA A 30 -0.78 -9.56 10.87
CA ALA A 30 -1.30 -8.84 9.71
C ALA A 30 -2.05 -7.58 10.14
N LEU A 31 -2.83 -7.64 11.22
CA LEU A 31 -3.52 -6.48 11.77
C LEU A 31 -2.52 -5.47 12.36
N GLU A 32 -1.47 -5.94 13.04
CA GLU A 32 -0.41 -5.07 13.57
C GLU A 32 0.32 -4.31 12.46
N HIS A 33 0.70 -5.01 11.38
CA HIS A 33 1.32 -4.35 10.22
C HIS A 33 0.34 -3.44 9.46
N ALA A 34 -0.92 -3.83 9.33
CA ALA A 34 -1.95 -2.99 8.71
C ALA A 34 -2.15 -1.69 9.51
N ALA A 35 -2.10 -1.75 10.84
CA ALA A 35 -2.19 -0.57 11.70
C ALA A 35 -1.06 0.44 11.43
N VAL A 36 0.17 -0.03 11.21
CA VAL A 36 1.29 0.86 10.84
C VAL A 36 1.01 1.60 9.53
N TYR A 37 0.54 0.88 8.50
CA TYR A 37 0.18 1.51 7.23
C TYR A 37 -0.97 2.51 7.38
N LEU A 38 -1.99 2.20 8.18
CA LEU A 38 -3.11 3.11 8.45
C LEU A 38 -2.63 4.37 9.18
N ASN A 39 -1.77 4.23 10.19
CA ASN A 39 -1.19 5.37 10.92
C ASN A 39 -0.34 6.26 9.99
N CYS A 40 0.43 5.66 9.08
CA CYS A 40 1.16 6.43 8.05
C CYS A 40 0.20 7.14 7.10
N ALA A 41 -0.86 6.48 6.64
CA ALA A 41 -1.87 7.09 5.77
C ALA A 41 -2.53 8.31 6.44
N GLU A 42 -2.86 8.19 7.73
CA GLU A 42 -3.42 9.26 8.56
C GLU A 42 -2.45 10.42 8.75
N ALA A 43 -1.19 10.15 9.08
CA ALA A 43 -0.17 11.19 9.22
C ALA A 43 0.02 11.99 7.91
N LEU A 44 0.07 11.29 6.78
CA LEU A 44 0.18 11.91 5.45
C LEU A 44 -1.07 12.73 5.10
N ALA A 45 -2.26 12.25 5.45
CA ALA A 45 -3.51 12.96 5.23
C ALA A 45 -3.59 14.25 6.07
N HIS A 46 -3.14 14.22 7.32
CA HIS A 46 -3.06 15.41 8.17
C HIS A 46 -2.04 16.43 7.68
N GLN A 47 -0.96 15.99 7.02
CA GLN A 47 0.03 16.91 6.45
C GLN A 47 -0.37 17.49 5.09
N ALA A 48 -1.21 16.80 4.31
CA ALA A 48 -1.58 17.24 2.97
C ALA A 48 -2.14 18.68 2.88
N PRO A 49 -2.93 19.20 3.84
CA PRO A 49 -3.38 20.59 3.86
C PRO A 49 -2.30 21.61 4.24
N SER A 50 -1.28 21.18 5.01
CA SER A 50 -0.20 22.03 5.52
C SER A 50 0.91 22.25 4.48
N VAL A 51 1.00 21.37 3.46
CA VAL A 51 2.00 21.52 2.40
C VAL A 51 1.55 22.59 1.41
N ALA A 52 2.17 23.77 1.52
CA ALA A 52 1.88 24.97 0.72
C ALA A 52 2.07 24.82 -0.81
N ARG A 53 2.63 23.70 -1.30
CA ARG A 53 2.79 23.45 -2.73
C ARG A 53 1.74 22.47 -3.26
N PRO A 54 0.88 22.89 -4.22
CA PRO A 54 -0.15 22.02 -4.80
C PRO A 54 0.42 20.78 -5.49
N ASP A 55 1.66 20.82 -5.98
CA ASP A 55 2.31 19.65 -6.58
C ASP A 55 2.53 18.52 -5.55
N HIS A 56 2.77 18.88 -4.29
CA HIS A 56 3.08 17.91 -3.23
C HIS A 56 1.82 17.37 -2.54
N SER A 57 0.72 18.13 -2.51
CA SER A 57 -0.54 17.65 -1.94
C SER A 57 -1.13 16.48 -2.75
N SER A 58 -0.97 16.50 -4.07
CA SER A 58 -1.36 15.38 -4.94
C SER A 58 -0.55 14.11 -4.66
N SER A 59 0.76 14.27 -4.40
CA SER A 59 1.68 13.18 -4.09
C SER A 59 1.41 12.58 -2.71
N LEU A 60 1.15 13.42 -1.69
CA LEU A 60 0.79 12.97 -0.34
C LEU A 60 -0.54 12.23 -0.33
N ARG A 61 -1.53 12.72 -1.08
CA ARG A 61 -2.82 12.04 -1.24
C ARG A 61 -2.65 10.67 -1.90
N TRP A 62 -1.86 10.58 -2.97
CA TRP A 62 -1.55 9.30 -3.60
C TRP A 62 -0.84 8.33 -2.63
N ALA A 63 0.17 8.82 -1.89
CA ALA A 63 0.91 8.02 -0.92
C ALA A 63 -0.01 7.48 0.19
N SER A 64 -0.89 8.32 0.74
CA SER A 64 -1.89 7.91 1.73
C SER A 64 -2.83 6.82 1.20
N GLN A 65 -3.28 6.95 -0.05
CA GLN A 65 -4.11 5.94 -0.72
C GLN A 65 -3.37 4.59 -0.89
N GLN A 66 -2.08 4.62 -1.23
CA GLN A 66 -1.29 3.40 -1.34
C GLN A 66 -1.13 2.72 0.03
N MET A 67 -0.84 3.48 1.09
CA MET A 67 -0.75 2.92 2.44
C MET A 67 -2.06 2.23 2.87
N LEU A 68 -3.22 2.85 2.60
CA LEU A 68 -4.53 2.23 2.84
C LEU A 68 -4.74 0.95 2.02
N ALA A 69 -4.37 0.96 0.74
CA ALA A 69 -4.49 -0.20 -0.13
C ALA A 69 -3.64 -1.38 0.38
N ASN A 70 -2.43 -1.10 0.87
CA ASN A 70 -1.55 -2.13 1.44
C ASN A 70 -2.13 -2.73 2.73
N ALA A 71 -2.65 -1.88 3.63
CA ALA A 71 -3.31 -2.35 4.84
C ALA A 71 -4.46 -3.32 4.53
N ARG A 72 -5.31 -2.97 3.55
CA ARG A 72 -6.41 -3.85 3.10
C ARG A 72 -5.90 -5.15 2.48
N ALA A 73 -4.92 -5.08 1.59
CA ALA A 73 -4.37 -6.27 0.93
C ALA A 73 -3.79 -7.26 1.95
N LEU A 74 -3.13 -6.75 2.98
CA LEU A 74 -2.53 -7.56 4.03
C LEU A 74 -3.60 -8.33 4.84
N VAL A 75 -4.68 -7.65 5.23
CA VAL A 75 -5.79 -8.28 5.96
C VAL A 75 -6.49 -9.33 5.10
N LEU A 76 -6.80 -9.02 3.84
CA LEU A 76 -7.46 -9.94 2.93
C LEU A 76 -6.61 -11.19 2.65
N ALA A 77 -5.30 -11.01 2.44
CA ALA A 77 -4.37 -12.12 2.24
C ALA A 77 -4.32 -13.03 3.47
N SER A 78 -4.30 -12.47 4.68
CA SER A 78 -4.29 -13.28 5.91
C SER A 78 -5.58 -14.07 6.11
N ILE A 79 -6.75 -13.47 5.85
CA ILE A 79 -8.06 -14.17 5.89
C ILE A 79 -8.08 -15.31 4.87
N ALA A 80 -7.64 -15.06 3.64
CA ALA A 80 -7.59 -16.08 2.60
C ALA A 80 -6.64 -17.24 2.97
N SER A 81 -5.48 -16.93 3.57
CA SER A 81 -4.55 -17.94 4.09
C SER A 81 -5.18 -18.78 5.20
N GLN A 82 -5.94 -18.18 6.12
CA GLN A 82 -6.65 -18.93 7.17
C GLN A 82 -7.68 -19.89 6.61
N HIS A 83 -8.52 -19.44 5.67
CA HIS A 83 -9.50 -20.30 5.02
C HIS A 83 -8.83 -21.47 4.30
N THR A 84 -7.73 -21.21 3.59
CA THR A 84 -6.96 -22.23 2.88
C THR A 84 -6.38 -23.27 3.83
N ALA A 85 -5.81 -22.84 4.96
CA ALA A 85 -5.29 -23.72 6.00
C ALA A 85 -6.39 -24.58 6.63
N GLN A 86 -7.58 -24.01 6.86
CA GLN A 86 -8.72 -24.71 7.45
C GLN A 86 -9.29 -25.79 6.52
N THR A 87 -9.36 -25.54 5.21
CA THR A 87 -9.70 -26.58 4.21
C THR A 87 -8.67 -27.70 4.11
N ARG A 88 -7.38 -27.42 4.41
CA ARG A 88 -6.30 -28.41 4.30
C ARG A 88 -6.18 -29.32 5.53
N GLY A 89 -6.64 -28.87 6.70
CA GLY A 89 -6.69 -29.68 7.92
C GLY A 89 -7.94 -30.56 8.07
N ASN A 90 -8.92 -30.41 7.18
CA ASN A 90 -10.17 -31.19 7.13
C ASN A 90 -10.11 -32.35 6.11
N VAL A 91 -8.92 -32.71 5.62
CA VAL A 91 -8.64 -33.84 4.71
C VAL A 91 -7.74 -34.83 5.44
#